data_AF-A0A429FRB7-F1
#
_entry.id   AF-A0A429FRB7-F1
#
_cell.length_a   1.000
_cell.length_b   1.000
_cell.length_c   1.000
_cell.angle_alpha   90.00
_cell.angle_beta   90.00
_cell.angle_gamma   90.00
#
_symmetry.space_group_name_H-M   'P 1'
#
loop_
_entity.id
_entity.type
_entity.pdbx_description
1 polymer ?
#
loop_
_entity_poly.entity_id
_entity_poly.type
_entity_poly.pdbx_seq_one_letter_code
_entity_poly.pdbx_strand_id
1 'polypeptide(L)'
;MPIRPRAADLALRWHAGLLAGRALTAAVYGEHRRSRALTARAVHRGPAAVERLVAVWCRAILDEHPRAAGIRPGIEQAPVPARWAARVLAAAAARDRVMLPALVGAVPADELEPHLAALLHLAVAAVVERDDET
;
A
#
# COMPACT_ATOMS: atom_id res chain seq x y z
N MET A 1 8.19 30.00 17.12
CA MET A 1 6.95 29.48 16.48
C MET A 1 7.32 28.37 15.49
N PRO A 2 7.06 27.07 15.76
CA PRO A 2 7.45 26.01 14.83
C PRO A 2 6.31 25.73 13.84
N ILE A 3 6.48 26.18 12.59
CA ILE A 3 5.58 25.89 11.44
C ILE A 3 5.98 24.56 10.74
N ARG A 4 7.02 23.86 11.25
CA ARG A 4 7.71 22.76 10.56
C ARG A 4 7.00 21.39 10.45
N PRO A 5 6.10 20.93 11.34
CA PRO A 5 5.60 19.54 11.24
C PRO A 5 4.64 19.32 10.06
N ARG A 6 3.88 20.35 9.65
CA ARG A 6 2.88 20.21 8.56
C ARG A 6 3.50 20.21 7.16
N ALA A 7 4.55 21.01 6.94
CA ALA A 7 5.22 21.06 5.64
C ALA A 7 6.03 19.79 5.36
N ALA A 8 6.71 19.25 6.37
CA ALA A 8 7.44 17.98 6.27
C ALA A 8 6.48 16.81 6.01
N ASP A 9 5.35 16.75 6.70
CA ASP A 9 4.36 15.69 6.49
C ASP A 9 3.72 15.78 5.10
N LEU A 10 3.41 16.99 4.61
CA LEU A 10 2.90 17.18 3.25
C LEU A 10 3.91 16.75 2.19
N ALA A 11 5.18 17.14 2.34
CA ALA A 11 6.25 16.75 1.41
C ALA A 11 6.44 15.23 1.39
N LEU A 12 6.38 14.57 2.54
CA LEU A 12 6.48 13.12 2.63
C LEU A 12 5.26 12.41 2.03
N ARG A 13 4.04 12.94 2.22
CA ARG A 13 2.81 12.45 1.56
C ARG A 13 2.88 12.55 0.05
N TRP A 14 3.35 13.68 -0.45
CA TRP A 14 3.52 13.88 -1.89
C TRP A 14 4.55 12.91 -2.48
N HIS A 15 5.70 12.76 -1.83
CA HIS A 15 6.73 11.81 -2.27
C HIS A 15 6.27 10.35 -2.21
N ALA A 16 5.54 9.96 -1.16
CA ALA A 16 4.99 8.61 -1.06
C ALA A 16 3.94 8.34 -2.14
N GLY A 17 3.07 9.30 -2.45
CA GLY A 17 2.14 9.22 -3.58
C GLY A 17 2.84 9.04 -4.91
N LEU A 18 3.90 9.81 -5.16
CA LEU A 18 4.71 9.68 -6.38
C LEU A 18 5.41 8.33 -6.46
N LEU A 19 5.94 7.81 -5.35
CA LEU A 19 6.55 6.48 -5.30
C LEU A 19 5.52 5.37 -5.56
N ALA A 20 4.35 5.45 -4.93
CA ALA A 20 3.27 4.48 -5.08
C ALA A 20 2.75 4.43 -6.52
N GLY A 21 2.48 5.59 -7.12
CA GLY A 21 2.06 5.69 -8.52
C GLY A 21 3.11 5.10 -9.46
N ARG A 22 4.39 5.42 -9.27
CA ARG A 22 5.46 4.83 -10.10
C ARG A 22 5.61 3.32 -9.89
N ALA A 23 5.41 2.81 -8.69
CA ALA A 23 5.49 1.38 -8.40
C ALA A 23 4.33 0.62 -9.05
N LEU A 24 3.12 1.19 -9.00
CA LEU A 24 1.93 0.70 -9.71
C LEU A 24 2.15 0.69 -11.22
N THR A 25 2.52 1.84 -11.80
CA THR A 25 2.83 1.97 -13.24
C THR A 25 3.88 0.97 -13.68
N ALA A 26 5.00 0.86 -12.94
CA ALA A 26 6.05 -0.10 -13.27
C ALA A 26 5.54 -1.54 -13.22
N ALA A 27 4.72 -1.90 -12.23
CA ALA A 27 4.19 -3.25 -12.11
C ALA A 27 3.13 -3.58 -13.18
N VAL A 28 2.26 -2.62 -13.55
CA VAL A 28 1.31 -2.76 -14.67
C VAL A 28 2.04 -3.01 -15.98
N TYR A 29 3.13 -2.29 -16.25
CA TYR A 29 3.95 -2.49 -17.44
C TYR A 29 5.00 -3.62 -17.31
N GLY A 30 4.91 -4.49 -16.29
CA GLY A 30 5.78 -5.66 -16.11
C GLY A 30 7.23 -5.38 -15.67
N GLU A 31 7.55 -4.14 -15.28
CA GLU A 31 8.89 -3.73 -14.83
C GLU A 31 9.15 -4.04 -13.34
N HIS A 32 9.16 -5.33 -12.97
CA HIS A 32 9.27 -5.78 -11.57
C HIS A 32 10.50 -5.22 -10.82
N ARG A 33 11.65 -5.04 -11.49
CA ARG A 33 12.86 -4.47 -10.87
C ARG A 33 12.66 -3.03 -10.41
N ARG A 34 11.93 -2.21 -11.19
CA ARG A 34 11.65 -0.80 -10.84
C ARG A 34 10.67 -0.71 -9.68
N SER A 35 9.65 -1.57 -9.66
CA SER A 35 8.72 -1.69 -8.54
C SER A 35 9.45 -2.02 -7.23
N ARG A 36 10.30 -3.07 -7.21
CA ARG A 36 11.09 -3.43 -6.01
C ARG A 36 11.99 -2.29 -5.54
N ALA A 37 12.67 -1.60 -6.46
CA ALA A 37 13.54 -0.48 -6.11
C ALA A 37 12.77 0.69 -5.45
N LEU A 38 11.52 0.94 -5.86
CA LEU A 38 10.67 1.98 -5.26
C LEU A 38 10.17 1.58 -3.87
N THR A 39 9.77 0.32 -3.69
CA THR A 39 9.43 -0.25 -2.37
C THR A 39 10.61 -0.16 -1.41
N ALA A 40 11.81 -0.55 -1.84
CA ALA A 40 13.03 -0.46 -1.04
C ALA A 40 13.34 0.99 -0.61
N ARG A 41 13.09 1.98 -1.48
CA ARG A 41 13.24 3.40 -1.14
C ARG A 41 12.26 3.87 -0.07
N ALA A 42 11.03 3.35 -0.07
CA ALA A 42 10.05 3.67 0.97
C ALA A 42 10.50 3.08 2.32
N VAL A 43 10.95 1.82 2.32
CA VAL A 43 11.50 1.16 3.52
C VAL A 43 12.71 1.92 4.08
N HIS A 44 13.65 2.33 3.22
CA HIS A 44 14.83 3.10 3.64
C HIS A 44 14.47 4.46 4.27
N ARG A 45 13.35 5.08 3.86
CA ARG A 45 12.86 6.35 4.45
C ARG A 45 12.09 6.17 5.76
N GLY A 46 11.87 4.93 6.18
CA GLY A 46 11.30 4.58 7.46
C GLY A 46 9.78 4.41 7.48
N PRO A 47 9.22 4.07 8.67
CA PRO A 47 7.85 3.57 8.82
C PRO A 47 6.77 4.49 8.26
N ALA A 48 6.90 5.80 8.47
CA ALA A 48 5.93 6.76 7.95
C ALA A 48 5.87 6.78 6.41
N ALA A 49 6.99 6.54 5.72
CA ALA A 49 7.00 6.44 4.26
C ALA A 49 6.32 5.16 3.77
N VAL A 50 6.49 4.05 4.50
CA VAL A 50 5.81 2.77 4.25
C VAL A 50 4.30 2.91 4.46
N GLU A 51 3.85 3.48 5.59
CA GLU A 51 2.43 3.70 5.87
C GLU A 51 1.73 4.50 4.76
N ARG A 52 2.39 5.54 4.24
CA ARG A 52 1.84 6.36 3.17
C ARG A 52 1.84 5.64 1.82
N LEU A 53 2.87 4.85 1.52
CA LEU A 53 2.90 4.00 0.33
C LEU A 53 1.70 3.02 0.36
N VAL A 54 1.53 2.34 1.50
CA VAL A 54 0.41 1.44 1.78
C VAL A 54 -0.93 2.15 1.60
N ALA A 55 -1.11 3.33 2.20
CA ALA A 55 -2.35 4.09 2.09
C ALA A 55 -2.70 4.46 0.64
N VAL A 56 -1.71 4.77 -0.20
CA VAL A 56 -1.94 5.08 -1.61
C VAL A 56 -2.35 3.84 -2.40
N TRP A 57 -1.71 2.69 -2.17
CA TRP A 57 -2.14 1.43 -2.80
C TRP A 57 -3.52 1.00 -2.36
N CYS A 58 -3.86 1.12 -1.07
CA CYS A 58 -5.21 0.88 -0.60
C CYS A 58 -6.23 1.81 -1.26
N ARG A 59 -5.87 3.08 -1.45
CA ARG A 59 -6.73 4.03 -2.13
C ARG A 59 -6.96 3.63 -3.58
N ALA A 60 -5.92 3.27 -4.33
CA ALA A 60 -6.04 2.77 -5.69
C ALA A 60 -6.99 1.56 -5.75
N ILE A 61 -6.81 0.58 -4.85
CA ILE A 61 -7.68 -0.60 -4.78
C ILE A 61 -9.15 -0.21 -4.50
N LEU A 62 -9.38 0.69 -3.55
CA LEU A 62 -10.74 1.07 -3.12
C LEU A 62 -11.44 2.01 -4.09
N ASP A 63 -10.69 2.83 -4.82
CA ASP A 63 -11.22 3.70 -5.88
C ASP A 63 -11.73 2.85 -7.05
N GLU A 64 -11.01 1.77 -7.42
CA GLU A 64 -11.42 0.84 -8.48
C GLU A 64 -12.42 -0.23 -8.01
N HIS A 65 -12.24 -0.75 -6.79
CA HIS A 65 -13.09 -1.78 -6.20
C HIS A 65 -13.55 -1.38 -4.79
N PRO A 66 -14.59 -0.55 -4.65
CA PRO A 66 -15.10 -0.10 -3.36
C PRO A 66 -15.52 -1.25 -2.43
N ARG A 67 -15.90 -2.40 -3.00
CA ARG A 67 -16.31 -3.62 -2.28
C ARG A 67 -15.13 -4.48 -1.79
N ALA A 68 -13.89 -4.19 -2.21
CA ALA A 68 -12.69 -4.92 -1.77
C ALA A 68 -12.39 -4.75 -0.26
N ALA A 69 -13.12 -3.86 0.42
CA ALA A 69 -13.11 -3.69 1.87
C ALA A 69 -13.55 -4.94 2.66
N GLY A 70 -14.27 -5.88 2.02
CA GLY A 70 -14.78 -7.08 2.68
C GLY A 70 -13.73 -8.18 2.79
N ILE A 71 -13.56 -8.73 3.99
CA ILE A 71 -12.74 -9.93 4.19
C ILE A 71 -13.42 -11.11 3.47
N ARG A 72 -12.79 -11.63 2.41
CA ARG A 72 -13.31 -12.76 1.64
C ARG A 72 -13.29 -14.06 2.48
N PRO A 73 -14.31 -14.93 2.36
CA PRO A 73 -14.26 -16.27 2.94
C PRO A 73 -12.98 -17.00 2.53
N GLY A 74 -12.29 -17.63 3.48
CA GLY A 74 -11.04 -18.35 3.21
C GLY A 74 -9.76 -17.51 3.34
N ILE A 75 -9.84 -16.19 3.61
CA ILE A 75 -8.61 -15.38 3.82
C ILE A 75 -7.73 -15.95 4.91
N GLU A 76 -8.30 -16.59 5.95
CA GLU A 76 -7.54 -17.12 7.09
C GLU A 76 -6.62 -18.28 6.71
N GLN A 77 -6.85 -18.91 5.56
CA GLN A 77 -6.00 -19.96 4.98
C GLN A 77 -4.93 -19.38 4.04
N ALA A 78 -5.00 -18.09 3.71
CA ALA A 78 -4.05 -17.43 2.83
C ALA A 78 -2.69 -17.20 3.54
N PRO A 79 -1.60 -17.08 2.76
CA PRO A 79 -0.31 -16.70 3.30
C PRO A 79 -0.38 -15.41 4.14
N VAL A 80 0.49 -15.30 5.15
CA VAL A 80 0.53 -14.15 6.08
C VAL A 80 0.52 -12.79 5.35
N PRO A 81 1.31 -12.56 4.28
CA PRO A 81 1.27 -11.31 3.52
C PRO A 81 -0.09 -10.96 2.94
N ALA A 82 -0.84 -11.96 2.46
CA ALA A 82 -2.16 -11.76 1.89
C ALA A 82 -3.21 -11.45 2.97
N ARG A 83 -3.14 -12.13 4.12
CA ARG A 83 -3.98 -11.83 5.29
C ARG A 83 -3.75 -10.42 5.81
N TRP A 84 -2.49 -10.03 5.90
CA TRP A 84 -2.11 -8.68 6.27
C TRP A 84 -2.65 -7.65 5.28
N ALA A 85 -2.47 -7.86 3.97
CA ALA A 85 -2.96 -6.93 2.95
C ALA A 85 -4.48 -6.75 3.02
N ALA A 86 -5.24 -7.83 3.25
CA ALA A 86 -6.68 -7.78 3.47
C ALA A 86 -7.07 -6.97 4.73
N ARG A 87 -6.36 -7.17 5.85
CA ARG A 87 -6.59 -6.40 7.09
C ARG A 87 -6.28 -4.92 6.92
N VAL A 88 -5.20 -4.62 6.20
CA VAL A 88 -4.81 -3.25 5.87
C VAL A 88 -5.84 -2.58 4.96
N LEU A 89 -6.37 -3.29 3.96
CA LEU A 89 -7.46 -2.81 3.10
C LEU A 89 -8.74 -2.55 3.89
N ALA A 90 -9.12 -3.47 4.78
CA ALA A 90 -10.29 -3.30 5.64
C ALA A 90 -10.14 -2.07 6.56
N ALA A 91 -8.96 -1.89 7.17
CA ALA A 91 -8.65 -0.71 7.99
C ALA A 91 -8.70 0.59 7.16
N ALA A 92 -8.14 0.58 5.93
CA ALA A 92 -8.18 1.74 5.03
C ALA A 92 -9.62 2.09 4.62
N ALA A 93 -10.44 1.10 4.29
CA ALA A 93 -11.84 1.28 3.92
C ALA A 93 -12.68 1.83 5.09
N ALA A 94 -12.45 1.32 6.30
CA ALA A 94 -13.07 1.83 7.52
C ALA A 94 -12.53 3.21 7.94
N ARG A 95 -11.50 3.74 7.25
CA ARG A 95 -10.77 4.96 7.61
C ARG A 95 -10.22 4.90 9.05
N ASP A 96 -9.84 3.71 9.49
CA ASP A 96 -9.33 3.47 10.83
C ASP A 96 -7.90 4.02 10.94
N ARG A 97 -7.79 5.19 11.57
CA ARG A 97 -6.53 5.93 11.74
C ARG A 97 -5.60 5.31 12.77
N VAL A 98 -6.06 4.35 13.56
CA VAL A 98 -5.27 3.67 14.59
C VAL A 98 -4.78 2.33 14.08
N MET A 99 -5.68 1.56 13.45
CA MET A 99 -5.38 0.20 12.99
C MET A 99 -4.37 0.19 11.84
N LEU A 100 -4.45 1.12 10.89
CA LEU A 100 -3.55 1.10 9.72
C LEU A 100 -2.07 1.31 10.13
N PRO A 101 -1.70 2.33 10.93
CA PRO A 101 -0.34 2.43 11.45
C PRO A 101 0.08 1.24 12.30
N ALA A 102 -0.83 0.69 13.12
CA ALA A 102 -0.54 -0.49 13.94
C ALA A 102 -0.22 -1.73 13.10
N LEU A 103 -0.98 -1.98 12.03
CA LEU A 103 -0.75 -3.10 11.11
C LEU A 103 0.56 -2.96 10.34
N VAL A 104 0.94 -1.74 9.95
CA VAL A 104 2.22 -1.49 9.27
C VAL A 104 3.38 -1.63 10.25
N GLY A 105 3.25 -1.07 11.46
CA GLY A 105 4.27 -1.14 12.51
C GLY A 105 4.46 -2.52 13.11
N ALA A 106 3.48 -3.43 12.97
CA ALA A 106 3.57 -4.80 13.44
C ALA A 106 4.42 -5.71 12.55
N VAL A 107 4.75 -5.30 11.32
CA VAL A 107 5.57 -6.09 10.41
C VAL A 107 7.06 -5.82 10.67
N PRO A 108 7.86 -6.83 11.00
CA PRO A 108 9.31 -6.69 11.13
C PRO A 108 9.93 -6.12 9.85
N ALA A 109 10.97 -5.29 9.99
CA ALA A 109 11.56 -4.59 8.84
C ALA A 109 12.10 -5.55 7.76
N ASP A 110 12.61 -6.70 8.17
CA ASP A 110 13.10 -7.80 7.33
C ASP A 110 11.98 -8.60 6.65
N GLU A 111 10.75 -8.49 7.15
CA GLU A 111 9.56 -9.13 6.57
C GLU A 111 8.70 -8.16 5.74
N LEU A 112 9.04 -6.87 5.66
CA LEU A 112 8.22 -5.87 4.97
C LEU A 112 8.06 -6.14 3.47
N GLU A 113 9.11 -6.64 2.80
CA GLU A 113 9.10 -6.83 1.34
C GLU A 113 7.95 -7.74 0.85
N PRO A 114 7.77 -8.98 1.36
CA PRO A 114 6.67 -9.83 0.91
C PRO A 114 5.29 -9.26 1.22
N HIS A 115 5.13 -8.53 2.33
CA HIS A 115 3.87 -7.85 2.70
C HIS A 115 3.52 -6.73 1.71
N LEU A 116 4.49 -5.86 1.42
CA LEU A 116 4.33 -4.78 0.45
C LEU A 116 4.13 -5.30 -0.97
N ALA A 117 4.80 -6.40 -1.35
CA ALA A 117 4.59 -7.04 -2.65
C ALA A 117 3.17 -7.58 -2.80
N ALA A 118 2.62 -8.24 -1.78
CA ALA A 118 1.24 -8.74 -1.80
C ALA A 118 0.22 -7.61 -2.00
N LEU A 119 0.36 -6.51 -1.27
CA LEU A 119 -0.54 -5.37 -1.41
C LEU A 119 -0.38 -4.66 -2.77
N LEU A 120 0.85 -4.53 -3.27
CA LEU A 120 1.08 -3.97 -4.60
C LEU A 120 0.43 -4.83 -5.69
N HIS A 121 0.54 -6.16 -5.63
CA HIS A 121 -0.11 -7.03 -6.60
C HIS A 121 -1.62 -6.87 -6.61
N LEU A 122 -2.25 -6.72 -5.43
CA LEU A 122 -3.68 -6.41 -5.35
C LEU A 122 -4.01 -5.07 -5.99
N ALA A 123 -3.17 -4.05 -5.78
CA ALA A 123 -3.37 -2.73 -6.36
C ALA A 123 -3.20 -2.72 -7.89
N VAL A 124 -2.27 -3.51 -8.41
CA VAL A 124 -2.10 -3.70 -9.85
C VAL A 124 -3.29 -4.45 -10.43
N ALA A 125 -3.72 -5.55 -9.81
CA ALA A 125 -4.87 -6.31 -10.26
C ALA A 125 -6.13 -5.43 -10.36
N ALA A 126 -6.37 -4.59 -9.35
CA ALA A 126 -7.49 -3.67 -9.33
C ALA A 126 -7.46 -2.65 -10.49
N VAL A 127 -6.28 -2.13 -10.83
CA VAL A 127 -6.11 -1.17 -11.92
C VAL A 127 -6.23 -1.83 -13.30
N VAL A 128 -5.68 -3.04 -13.45
CA VAL A 128 -5.72 -3.77 -14.73
C VAL A 128 -7.13 -4.27 -15.04
N GLU A 129 -7.85 -4.82 -14.06
CA GLU A 129 -9.23 -5.32 -14.24
C GLU A 129 -10.17 -4.21 -14.74
N ARG A 130 -9.96 -2.96 -14.28
CA ARG A 130 -10.67 -1.78 -14.78
C ARG A 130 -10.39 -1.48 -16.25
N ASP A 131 -9.13 -1.56 -16.67
CA ASP A 131 -8.73 -1.24 -18.05
C ASP A 131 -9.30 -2.26 -19.06
N ASP A 132 -9.55 -3.50 -18.63
CA ASP A 132 -10.20 -4.54 -19.44
C ASP A 132 -11.74 -4.39 -19.53
N GLU A 133 -12.37 -3.66 -18.60
CA GLU A 133 -13.82 -3.38 -18.58
C GLU A 133 -14.23 -2.12 -19.38
N THR A 134 -13.26 -1.34 -19.87
CA THR A 134 -13.46 -0.09 -20.66
C THR A 134 -13.17 -0.26 -22.14
#